data_AF-A0A8T7HWF3-F1
#
_entry.id   AF-A0A8T7HWF3-F1
#
_cell.length_a   1.000
_cell.length_b   1.000
_cell.length_c   1.000
_cell.angle_alpha   90.00
_cell.angle_beta   90.00
_cell.angle_gamma   90.00
#
_symmetry.space_group_name_H-M   'P 1'
#
loop_
_entity.id
_entity.type
_entity.pdbx_description
1 polymer ?
#
loop_
_entity_poly.entity_id
_entity_poly.type
_entity_poly.pdbx_seq_one_letter_code
_entity_poly.pdbx_strand_id
1 'polypeptide(L)'
;MRYEMMEKASQEIGKLVSKKHVFFADRGNTAILLALKLAVSLGKSRLFMQDQGGWITYGQYGRKLKLEMISFATDHGIIRLEDLSGLDEKSILLVNSMPGYYALQKNMGEITSICESRGAFLINDASGSIGTESAKHGDIILGSFGEWKPVEVGYGGFLAFDKEYRDFFRAENKRPVNDFQEKLLAELAKLEDKTRHIFALQEKVKKDLLRYDILQRDSKGFNVIVMYSTDKEKEELLAYCVSNKLEYTECPRYIRVLDKAISIELKR
;
A
#
# COMPACT_ATOMS: atom_id res chain seq x y z
N MET A 1 12.34 -28.98 3.25
CA MET A 1 10.94 -28.54 3.39
C MET A 1 10.80 -27.05 3.77
N ARG A 2 11.08 -26.61 5.01
CA ARG A 2 10.86 -25.19 5.41
C ARG A 2 11.68 -24.18 4.60
N TYR A 3 12.95 -24.46 4.35
CA TYR A 3 13.82 -23.61 3.53
C TYR A 3 13.32 -23.49 2.08
N GLU A 4 12.94 -24.62 1.47
CA GLU A 4 12.38 -24.68 0.11
C GLU A 4 11.08 -23.89 -0.01
N MET A 5 10.18 -23.99 0.98
CA MET A 5 8.94 -23.21 1.01
C MET A 5 9.21 -21.70 1.12
N MET A 6 10.20 -21.30 1.93
CA MET A 6 10.58 -19.90 2.06
C MET A 6 11.19 -19.35 0.78
N GLU A 7 12.03 -20.13 0.11
CA GLU A 7 12.62 -19.77 -1.17
C GLU A 7 11.55 -19.65 -2.26
N LYS A 8 10.63 -20.62 -2.35
CA LYS A 8 9.51 -20.56 -3.30
C LYS A 8 8.61 -19.36 -3.05
N ALA A 9 8.24 -19.08 -1.80
CA ALA A 9 7.44 -17.91 -1.45
C ALA A 9 8.17 -16.60 -1.81
N SER A 10 9.48 -16.53 -1.55
CA SER A 10 10.32 -15.40 -1.96
C SER A 10 10.33 -15.22 -3.48
N GLN A 11 10.42 -16.30 -4.25
CA GLN A 11 10.40 -16.24 -5.72
C GLN A 11 9.06 -15.75 -6.26
N GLU A 12 7.94 -16.26 -5.73
CA GLU A 12 6.60 -15.83 -6.15
C GLU A 12 6.33 -14.35 -5.83
N ILE A 13 6.66 -13.90 -4.61
CA ILE A 13 6.58 -12.47 -4.26
C ILE A 13 7.48 -11.64 -5.18
N GLY A 14 8.73 -12.06 -5.36
CA GLY A 14 9.71 -11.38 -6.21
C GLY A 14 9.22 -11.19 -7.65
N LYS A 15 8.53 -12.18 -8.23
CA LYS A 15 7.89 -12.07 -9.55
C LYS A 15 6.78 -11.02 -9.55
N LEU A 16 5.88 -11.07 -8.56
CA LEU A 16 4.71 -10.17 -8.48
C LEU A 16 5.10 -8.68 -8.33
N VAL A 17 6.22 -8.40 -7.69
CA VAL A 17 6.72 -7.02 -7.48
C VAL A 17 7.97 -6.71 -8.30
N SER A 18 8.37 -7.60 -9.21
CA SER A 18 9.55 -7.44 -10.09
C SER A 18 10.85 -7.10 -9.37
N LYS A 19 11.18 -7.87 -8.32
CA LYS A 19 12.42 -7.72 -7.52
C LYS A 19 13.17 -9.04 -7.36
N LYS A 20 14.49 -8.96 -7.32
CA LYS A 20 15.39 -10.12 -7.21
C LYS A 20 15.40 -10.77 -5.84
N HIS A 21 15.27 -9.98 -4.77
CA HIS A 21 15.41 -10.45 -3.41
C HIS A 21 14.16 -10.12 -2.60
N VAL A 22 13.79 -11.03 -1.70
CA VAL A 22 12.75 -10.82 -0.71
C VAL A 22 13.29 -11.16 0.67
N PHE A 23 12.95 -10.33 1.64
CA PHE A 23 13.19 -10.51 3.07
C PHE A 23 11.84 -10.50 3.80
N PHE A 24 11.54 -11.55 4.55
CA PHE A 24 10.31 -11.63 5.34
C PHE A 24 10.45 -10.95 6.70
N ALA A 25 9.40 -10.28 7.14
CA ALA A 25 9.27 -9.66 8.45
C ALA A 25 8.06 -10.26 9.20
N ASP A 26 8.02 -10.11 10.53
CA ASP A 26 6.92 -10.62 11.36
C ASP A 26 5.58 -9.92 11.08
N ARG A 27 5.61 -8.71 10.51
CA ARG A 27 4.44 -7.89 10.16
C ARG A 27 4.82 -6.75 9.22
N GLY A 28 3.84 -6.19 8.52
CA GLY A 28 4.03 -5.02 7.65
C GLY A 28 4.66 -3.81 8.36
N ASN A 29 4.27 -3.54 9.61
CA ASN A 29 4.89 -2.47 10.41
C ASN A 29 6.40 -2.66 10.60
N THR A 30 6.87 -3.89 10.76
CA THR A 30 8.30 -4.16 10.87
C THR A 30 8.98 -3.93 9.53
N ALA A 31 8.34 -4.30 8.40
CA ALA A 31 8.85 -4.01 7.07
C ALA A 31 9.01 -2.50 6.81
N ILE A 32 8.01 -1.69 7.18
CA ILE A 32 8.08 -0.22 7.07
C ILE A 32 9.27 0.32 7.87
N LEU A 33 9.42 -0.09 9.14
CA LEU A 33 10.51 0.37 9.99
C LEU A 33 11.89 -0.01 9.43
N LEU A 34 12.04 -1.24 8.91
CA LEU A 34 13.29 -1.71 8.32
C LEU A 34 13.64 -0.94 7.04
N ALA A 35 12.65 -0.66 6.18
CA ALA A 35 12.86 0.13 4.96
C ALA A 35 13.32 1.55 5.29
N LEU A 36 12.69 2.21 6.26
CA LEU A 36 13.09 3.55 6.70
C LEU A 36 14.48 3.57 7.36
N LYS A 37 14.81 2.56 8.18
CA LYS A 37 16.15 2.41 8.76
C LYS A 37 17.23 2.27 7.69
N LEU A 38 16.96 1.48 6.65
CA LEU A 38 17.87 1.35 5.52
C LEU A 38 18.08 2.71 4.86
N ALA A 39 17.01 3.42 4.54
CA ALA A 39 17.10 4.75 3.94
C ALA A 39 17.93 5.73 4.80
N VAL A 40 17.75 5.73 6.11
CA VAL A 40 18.58 6.51 7.05
C VAL A 40 20.05 6.09 6.99
N SER A 41 20.35 4.79 6.98
CA SER A 41 21.75 4.32 6.85
C SER A 41 22.39 4.69 5.51
N LEU A 42 21.58 4.94 4.47
CA LEU A 42 22.00 5.45 3.17
C LEU A 42 22.12 6.99 3.14
N GLY A 43 22.03 7.65 4.31
CA GLY A 43 22.21 9.09 4.46
C GLY A 43 21.00 9.94 4.08
N LYS A 44 19.81 9.32 3.96
CA LYS A 44 18.55 10.05 3.75
C LYS A 44 18.03 10.63 5.07
N SER A 45 17.48 11.83 5.03
CA SER A 45 17.07 12.58 6.23
C SER A 45 15.68 13.21 6.14
N ARG A 46 15.06 13.22 4.96
CA ARG A 46 13.76 13.89 4.70
C ARG A 46 12.74 12.84 4.24
N LEU A 47 11.61 12.71 4.93
CA LEU A 47 10.56 11.74 4.58
C LEU A 47 9.37 12.45 3.97
N PHE A 48 9.21 12.30 2.66
CA PHE A 48 8.04 12.69 1.88
C PHE A 48 7.00 11.58 1.92
N MET A 49 5.76 11.92 2.26
CA MET A 49 4.63 10.98 2.28
C MET A 49 3.34 11.67 1.84
N GLN A 50 2.43 10.87 1.27
CA GLN A 50 1.07 11.30 0.95
C GLN A 50 0.39 11.88 2.21
N ASP A 51 -0.36 12.97 2.06
CA ASP A 51 -1.18 13.60 3.12
C ASP A 51 -2.33 12.72 3.62
N GLN A 52 -2.75 11.73 2.83
CA GLN A 52 -3.77 10.74 3.17
C GLN A 52 -3.63 9.45 2.35
N GLY A 53 -4.43 8.43 2.67
CA GLY A 53 -4.44 7.14 1.99
C GLY A 53 -3.27 6.20 2.32
N GLY A 54 -2.24 6.72 3.02
CA GLY A 54 -1.13 5.93 3.55
C GLY A 54 -1.47 5.19 4.85
N TRP A 55 -0.48 4.51 5.42
CA TRP A 55 -0.60 3.84 6.71
C TRP A 55 -0.07 4.72 7.86
N ILE A 56 -0.71 4.63 9.03
CA ILE A 56 -0.44 5.54 10.17
C ILE A 56 1.01 5.42 10.67
N THR A 57 1.61 4.24 10.58
CA THR A 57 2.96 4.02 11.13
C THR A 57 4.06 4.66 10.30
N TYR A 58 3.79 5.13 9.07
CA TYR A 58 4.76 5.86 8.25
C TYR A 58 5.29 7.08 9.02
N GLY A 59 4.39 7.97 9.44
CA GLY A 59 4.76 9.17 10.21
C GLY A 59 5.27 8.86 11.62
N GLN A 60 4.76 7.80 12.27
CA GLN A 60 5.23 7.39 13.60
C GLN A 60 6.69 6.94 13.56
N TYR A 61 7.06 6.11 12.58
CA TYR A 61 8.43 5.65 12.42
C TYR A 61 9.35 6.73 11.86
N GLY A 62 8.86 7.59 10.97
CA GLY A 62 9.60 8.76 10.53
C GLY A 62 10.07 9.65 11.68
N ARG A 63 9.12 10.03 12.57
CA ARG A 63 9.43 10.79 13.80
C ARG A 63 10.37 10.04 14.73
N LYS A 64 10.15 8.74 14.93
CA LYS A 64 11.03 7.90 15.77
C LYS A 64 12.48 7.91 15.27
N LEU A 65 12.67 7.95 13.95
CA LEU A 65 13.98 8.01 13.30
C LEU A 65 14.52 9.43 13.13
N LYS A 66 13.82 10.45 13.68
CA LYS A 66 14.20 11.87 13.60
C LYS A 66 14.35 12.39 12.16
N LEU A 67 13.55 11.85 11.24
CA LEU A 67 13.47 12.35 9.87
C LEU A 67 12.71 13.68 9.83
N GLU A 68 13.13 14.59 8.96
CA GLU A 68 12.33 15.77 8.60
C GLU A 68 11.07 15.29 7.88
N MET A 69 9.90 15.49 8.50
CA MET A 69 8.63 14.99 7.97
C MET A 69 8.02 16.00 7.01
N ILE A 70 7.81 15.59 5.76
CA ILE A 70 7.23 16.43 4.71
C ILE A 70 6.00 15.71 4.17
N SER A 71 4.83 16.29 4.41
CA SER A 71 3.59 15.83 3.78
C SER A 71 3.31 16.74 2.59
N PHE A 72 3.00 16.15 1.43
CA PHE A 72 2.65 16.90 0.23
C PHE A 72 1.19 16.64 -0.14
N ALA A 73 0.57 17.65 -0.75
CA ALA A 73 -0.82 17.57 -1.18
C ALA A 73 -0.99 16.50 -2.25
N THR A 74 -2.11 15.78 -2.21
CA THR A 74 -2.46 14.78 -3.21
C THR A 74 -3.87 15.01 -3.75
N ASP A 75 -4.24 14.29 -4.80
CA ASP A 75 -5.65 14.11 -5.15
C ASP A 75 -6.22 12.91 -4.38
N HIS A 76 -6.69 13.17 -3.15
CA HIS A 76 -7.30 12.15 -2.27
C HIS A 76 -6.39 10.95 -1.94
N GLY A 77 -5.08 11.16 -1.91
CA GLY A 77 -4.04 10.15 -1.74
C GLY A 77 -3.30 9.84 -3.04
N ILE A 78 -3.85 10.16 -4.21
CA ILE A 78 -3.19 9.94 -5.50
C ILE A 78 -2.17 11.06 -5.76
N ILE A 79 -0.92 10.66 -5.99
CA ILE A 79 0.20 11.57 -6.20
C ILE A 79 0.09 12.23 -7.58
N ARG A 80 0.17 13.56 -7.62
CA ARG A 80 0.40 14.34 -8.84
C ARG A 80 1.90 14.61 -8.99
N LEU A 81 2.42 14.55 -10.22
CA LEU A 81 3.87 14.56 -10.45
C LEU A 81 4.52 15.91 -10.08
N GLU A 82 3.79 17.00 -10.29
CA GLU A 82 4.18 18.37 -9.95
C GLU A 82 4.43 18.57 -8.45
N ASP A 83 3.75 17.80 -7.60
CA ASP A 83 3.90 17.84 -6.14
C ASP A 83 5.21 17.18 -5.66
N LEU A 84 5.93 16.49 -6.55
CA LEU A 84 7.23 15.87 -6.27
C LEU A 84 8.43 16.79 -6.53
N SER A 85 8.17 18.08 -6.81
CA SER A 85 9.20 19.07 -7.15
C SER A 85 10.20 19.37 -6.03
N GLY A 86 9.89 19.05 -4.77
CA GLY A 86 10.78 19.25 -3.61
C GLY A 86 11.75 18.12 -3.30
N LEU A 87 11.71 17.00 -4.05
CA LEU A 87 12.59 15.85 -3.84
C LEU A 87 14.04 16.14 -4.26
N ASP A 88 14.98 15.57 -3.50
CA ASP A 88 16.43 15.68 -3.65
C ASP A 88 17.16 14.40 -3.18
N GLU A 89 18.49 14.41 -3.13
CA GLU A 89 19.29 13.26 -2.75
C GLU A 89 19.22 12.91 -1.25
N LYS A 90 18.63 13.76 -0.41
CA LYS A 90 18.36 13.51 1.01
C LYS A 90 16.96 12.95 1.24
N SER A 91 16.15 12.89 0.20
CA SER A 91 14.74 12.55 0.27
C SER A 91 14.49 11.04 0.26
N ILE A 92 13.52 10.63 1.07
CA ILE A 92 12.82 9.36 1.03
C ILE A 92 11.42 9.69 0.55
N LEU A 93 10.98 9.10 -0.55
CA LEU A 93 9.58 9.13 -0.95
C LEU A 93 8.95 7.81 -0.52
N LEU A 94 8.05 7.84 0.47
CA LEU A 94 7.29 6.68 0.91
C LEU A 94 5.85 6.81 0.41
N VAL A 95 5.47 5.89 -0.48
CA VAL A 95 4.15 5.90 -1.15
C VAL A 95 3.40 4.62 -0.84
N ASN A 96 2.08 4.70 -0.74
CA ASN A 96 1.19 3.57 -0.94
C ASN A 96 0.71 3.60 -2.40
N SER A 97 1.01 2.55 -3.15
CA SER A 97 0.62 2.47 -4.58
C SER A 97 -0.84 2.10 -4.81
N MET A 98 -1.61 1.85 -3.75
CA MET A 98 -3.07 1.84 -3.75
C MET A 98 -3.60 2.59 -2.51
N PRO A 99 -3.52 3.93 -2.48
CA PRO A 99 -3.91 4.72 -1.31
C PRO A 99 -5.35 4.41 -0.89
N GLY A 100 -5.55 4.23 0.42
CA GLY A 100 -6.85 3.89 1.00
C GLY A 100 -7.50 2.60 0.48
N TYR A 101 -6.74 1.78 -0.27
CA TYR A 101 -7.23 0.61 -1.00
C TYR A 101 -8.28 0.90 -2.08
N TYR A 102 -8.48 2.15 -2.50
CA TYR A 102 -9.61 2.50 -3.38
C TYR A 102 -9.23 2.82 -4.83
N ALA A 103 -7.97 3.19 -5.08
CA ALA A 103 -7.49 3.53 -6.42
C ALA A 103 -6.01 3.15 -6.58
N LEU A 104 -5.64 2.58 -7.72
CA LEU A 104 -4.24 2.35 -8.09
C LEU A 104 -3.55 3.66 -8.49
N GLN A 105 -2.32 3.86 -8.01
CA GLN A 105 -1.42 4.91 -8.51
C GLN A 105 -0.91 4.51 -9.90
N LYS A 106 -1.40 5.16 -10.96
CA LYS A 106 -1.15 4.75 -12.36
C LYS A 106 0.24 5.11 -12.89
N ASN A 107 0.86 6.17 -12.37
CA ASN A 107 2.11 6.77 -12.85
C ASN A 107 3.34 6.39 -11.98
N MET A 108 3.35 5.18 -11.42
CA MET A 108 4.47 4.72 -10.57
C MET A 108 5.80 4.62 -11.33
N GLY A 109 5.77 4.42 -12.64
CA GLY A 109 6.95 4.47 -13.50
C GLY A 109 7.57 5.87 -13.54
N GLU A 110 6.75 6.90 -13.79
CA GLU A 110 7.17 8.30 -13.81
C GLU A 110 7.65 8.77 -12.43
N ILE A 111 6.96 8.37 -11.36
CA ILE A 111 7.41 8.61 -9.98
C ILE A 111 8.81 8.01 -9.75
N THR A 112 9.05 6.79 -10.25
CA THR A 112 10.37 6.15 -10.16
C THR A 112 11.43 6.97 -10.89
N SER A 113 11.18 7.37 -12.14
CA SER A 113 12.12 8.18 -12.92
C SER A 113 12.42 9.54 -12.27
N ILE A 114 11.41 10.18 -11.65
CA ILE A 114 11.61 11.41 -10.88
C ILE A 114 12.54 11.16 -9.69
N CYS A 115 12.29 10.11 -8.89
CA CYS A 115 13.15 9.76 -7.76
C CYS A 115 14.58 9.47 -8.20
N GLU A 116 14.78 8.68 -9.25
CA GLU A 116 16.09 8.35 -9.80
C GLU A 116 16.85 9.60 -10.24
N SER A 117 16.20 10.48 -11.02
CA SER A 117 16.82 11.72 -11.53
C SER A 117 17.25 12.69 -10.42
N ARG A 118 16.61 12.60 -9.25
CA ARG A 118 16.86 13.46 -8.09
C ARG A 118 17.69 12.77 -7.00
N GLY A 119 18.04 11.50 -7.19
CA GLY A 119 18.70 10.70 -6.17
C GLY A 119 17.84 10.43 -4.93
N ALA A 120 16.52 10.60 -4.99
CA ALA A 120 15.61 10.29 -3.89
C ALA A 120 15.42 8.77 -3.76
N PHE A 121 15.21 8.28 -2.53
CA PHE A 121 15.01 6.85 -2.27
C PHE A 121 13.52 6.51 -2.24
N LEU A 122 13.07 5.64 -3.14
CA LEU A 122 11.65 5.30 -3.29
C LEU A 122 11.30 4.03 -2.48
N ILE A 123 10.41 4.18 -1.51
CA ILE A 123 9.78 3.08 -0.77
C ILE A 123 8.32 2.97 -1.21
N ASN A 124 7.94 1.83 -1.78
CA ASN A 124 6.57 1.56 -2.21
C ASN A 124 5.91 0.53 -1.28
N ASP A 125 4.88 0.95 -0.55
CA ASP A 125 3.94 0.05 0.11
C ASP A 125 2.97 -0.52 -0.92
N ALA A 126 3.19 -1.79 -1.25
CA ALA A 126 2.39 -2.56 -2.18
C ALA A 126 1.39 -3.50 -1.47
N SER A 127 1.07 -3.27 -0.19
CA SER A 127 0.16 -4.13 0.58
C SER A 127 -1.22 -4.30 -0.06
N GLY A 128 -1.69 -3.31 -0.82
CA GLY A 128 -2.95 -3.38 -1.57
C GLY A 128 -2.80 -3.63 -3.07
N SER A 129 -1.64 -3.33 -3.64
CA SER A 129 -1.41 -3.36 -5.09
C SER A 129 -0.59 -4.57 -5.54
N ILE A 130 -0.17 -5.47 -4.65
CA ILE A 130 0.63 -6.65 -5.01
C ILE A 130 0.03 -7.42 -6.20
N GLY A 131 0.87 -7.73 -7.19
CA GLY A 131 0.44 -8.36 -8.44
C GLY A 131 -0.08 -7.41 -9.52
N THR A 132 -0.02 -6.09 -9.30
CA THR A 132 -0.33 -5.07 -10.31
C THR A 132 0.94 -4.37 -10.81
N GLU A 133 0.85 -3.63 -11.93
CA GLU A 133 1.98 -2.82 -12.42
C GLU A 133 2.45 -1.78 -11.39
N SER A 134 1.54 -1.14 -10.65
CA SER A 134 1.89 -0.15 -9.62
C SER A 134 2.78 -0.72 -8.50
N ALA A 135 2.73 -2.03 -8.26
CA ALA A 135 3.51 -2.72 -7.25
C ALA A 135 4.93 -3.12 -7.70
N LYS A 136 5.34 -2.79 -8.93
CA LYS A 136 6.66 -3.19 -9.48
C LYS A 136 7.75 -2.13 -9.31
N HIS A 137 7.40 -0.99 -8.76
CA HIS A 137 8.22 0.22 -8.75
C HIS A 137 8.74 0.56 -7.35
N GLY A 138 10.02 0.91 -7.24
CA GLY A 138 10.67 1.34 -5.99
C GLY A 138 12.07 0.76 -5.78
N ASP A 139 12.89 1.45 -4.99
CA ASP A 139 14.16 0.89 -4.48
C ASP A 139 13.88 -0.26 -3.50
N ILE A 140 12.88 -0.04 -2.63
CA ILE A 140 12.31 -1.02 -1.72
C ILE A 140 10.80 -1.09 -1.95
N ILE A 141 10.29 -2.30 -2.10
CA ILE A 141 8.86 -2.58 -2.14
C ILE A 141 8.52 -3.37 -0.89
N LEU A 142 7.49 -2.96 -0.16
CA LEU A 142 7.08 -3.64 1.06
C LEU A 142 5.61 -4.03 1.00
N GLY A 143 5.22 -4.99 1.83
CA GLY A 143 3.83 -5.36 1.96
C GLY A 143 3.51 -6.07 3.26
N SER A 144 2.23 -6.12 3.58
CA SER A 144 1.67 -6.79 4.75
C SER A 144 0.80 -7.97 4.33
N PHE A 145 0.88 -9.06 5.09
CA PHE A 145 -0.01 -10.21 4.97
C PHE A 145 -1.03 -10.31 6.11
N GLY A 146 -1.32 -9.17 6.76
CA GLY A 146 -2.30 -9.09 7.84
C GLY A 146 -3.74 -9.28 7.35
N GLU A 147 -4.68 -9.01 8.25
CA GLU A 147 -6.12 -9.10 7.95
C GLU A 147 -6.57 -8.10 6.86
N TRP A 148 -7.55 -8.52 6.07
CA TRP A 148 -8.19 -7.77 5.00
C TRP A 148 -7.19 -7.30 3.94
N LYS A 149 -6.23 -8.17 3.59
CA LYS A 149 -5.25 -7.95 2.52
C LYS A 149 -5.55 -8.88 1.35
N PRO A 150 -5.23 -8.48 0.10
CA PRO A 150 -5.35 -9.38 -1.05
C PRO A 150 -4.57 -10.71 -0.87
N VAL A 151 -3.44 -10.66 -0.16
CA VAL A 151 -2.70 -11.85 0.30
C VAL A 151 -2.78 -11.87 1.83
N GLU A 152 -3.70 -12.68 2.38
CA GLU A 152 -4.03 -12.65 3.80
C GLU A 152 -3.65 -13.94 4.51
N VAL A 153 -2.61 -13.88 5.35
CA VAL A 153 -2.21 -15.00 6.20
C VAL A 153 -2.46 -14.72 7.68
N GLY A 154 -2.85 -13.50 8.04
CA GLY A 154 -3.21 -13.02 9.38
C GLY A 154 -2.08 -12.23 10.06
N TYR A 155 -0.82 -12.51 9.71
CA TYR A 155 0.36 -11.78 10.19
C TYR A 155 1.48 -11.87 9.16
N GLY A 156 2.60 -11.17 9.36
CA GLY A 156 3.72 -11.20 8.41
C GLY A 156 3.76 -10.00 7.47
N GLY A 157 4.91 -9.85 6.83
CA GLY A 157 5.15 -8.87 5.78
C GLY A 157 6.45 -9.18 5.05
N PHE A 158 6.76 -8.36 4.06
CA PHE A 158 7.98 -8.52 3.27
C PHE A 158 8.60 -7.18 2.91
N LEU A 159 9.90 -7.22 2.60
CA LEU A 159 10.61 -6.22 1.81
C LEU A 159 11.18 -6.92 0.58
N ALA A 160 11.06 -6.29 -0.58
CA ALA A 160 11.58 -6.77 -1.85
C ALA A 160 12.45 -5.70 -2.50
N PHE A 161 13.58 -6.10 -3.07
CA PHE A 161 14.64 -5.20 -3.48
C PHE A 161 15.64 -5.88 -4.44
N ASP A 162 16.47 -5.09 -5.13
CA ASP A 162 17.45 -5.60 -6.11
C ASP A 162 18.91 -5.49 -5.65
N LYS A 163 19.21 -4.60 -4.70
CA LYS A 163 20.56 -4.40 -4.15
C LYS A 163 20.81 -5.36 -2.98
N GLU A 164 22.06 -5.63 -2.64
CA GLU A 164 22.42 -6.56 -1.55
C GLU A 164 22.18 -5.95 -0.16
N TYR A 165 20.93 -5.88 0.28
CA TYR A 165 20.51 -5.36 1.58
C TYR A 165 20.14 -6.45 2.61
N ARG A 166 20.29 -7.74 2.24
CA ARG A 166 19.86 -8.87 3.10
C ARG A 166 20.53 -8.84 4.46
N ASP A 167 21.84 -8.59 4.52
CA ASP A 167 22.58 -8.59 5.78
C ASP A 167 22.19 -7.42 6.69
N PHE A 168 21.93 -6.25 6.10
CA PHE A 168 21.37 -5.11 6.84
C PHE A 168 20.05 -5.50 7.51
N PHE A 169 19.10 -6.08 6.76
CA PHE A 169 17.81 -6.47 7.31
C PHE A 169 17.91 -7.59 8.35
N ARG A 170 18.83 -8.54 8.18
CA ARG A 170 19.12 -9.57 9.20
C ARG A 170 19.64 -8.95 10.50
N ALA A 171 20.56 -7.99 10.41
CA ALA A 171 21.12 -7.33 11.58
C ALA A 171 20.10 -6.43 12.30
N GLU A 172 19.26 -5.72 11.54
CA GLU A 172 18.31 -4.74 12.08
C GLU A 172 16.97 -5.36 12.53
N ASN A 173 16.58 -6.51 11.98
CA ASN A 173 15.33 -7.17 12.38
C ASN A 173 15.48 -7.82 13.75
N LYS A 174 14.88 -7.20 14.77
CA LYS A 174 14.91 -7.69 16.15
C LYS A 174 13.76 -8.66 16.49
N ARG A 175 12.94 -9.03 15.50
CA ARG A 175 11.76 -9.88 15.71
C ARG A 175 11.88 -11.17 14.90
N PRO A 176 11.63 -12.33 15.52
CA PRO A 176 11.64 -13.59 14.80
C PRO A 176 10.50 -13.61 13.77
N VAL A 177 10.78 -14.20 12.62
CA VAL A 177 9.79 -14.41 11.57
C VAL A 177 9.09 -15.74 11.84
N ASN A 178 7.78 -15.67 12.02
CA ASN A 178 6.93 -16.85 12.19
C ASN A 178 6.89 -17.71 10.92
N ASP A 179 6.50 -18.97 11.06
CA ASP A 179 6.30 -19.87 9.92
C ASP A 179 4.90 -19.61 9.32
N PHE A 180 4.86 -18.97 8.14
CA PHE A 180 3.62 -18.66 7.41
C PHE A 180 3.73 -19.00 5.91
N GLN A 181 4.82 -19.63 5.49
CA GLN A 181 5.19 -19.79 4.08
C GLN A 181 4.21 -20.68 3.32
N GLU A 182 3.74 -21.77 3.93
CA GLU A 182 2.75 -22.66 3.32
C GLU A 182 1.42 -21.93 3.07
N LYS A 183 0.88 -21.27 4.09
CA LYS A 183 -0.34 -20.46 3.96
C LYS A 183 -0.16 -19.32 2.97
N LEU A 184 1.00 -18.68 2.96
CA LEU A 184 1.33 -17.63 2.00
C LEU A 184 1.29 -18.14 0.56
N LEU A 185 1.93 -19.27 0.26
CA LEU A 185 1.90 -19.86 -1.07
C LEU A 185 0.47 -20.21 -1.51
N ALA A 186 -0.35 -20.76 -0.61
CA ALA A 186 -1.75 -21.06 -0.89
C ALA A 186 -2.57 -19.79 -1.18
N GLU A 187 -2.28 -18.67 -0.52
CA GLU A 187 -2.95 -17.40 -0.74
C GLU A 187 -2.47 -16.68 -2.01
N LEU A 188 -1.18 -16.76 -2.32
CA LEU A 188 -0.62 -16.23 -3.58
C LEU A 188 -1.22 -16.92 -4.80
N ALA A 189 -1.45 -18.23 -4.73
CA ALA A 189 -2.09 -18.98 -5.81
C ALA A 189 -3.53 -18.52 -6.11
N LYS A 190 -4.22 -17.90 -5.15
CA LYS A 190 -5.60 -17.39 -5.29
C LYS A 190 -5.66 -15.90 -5.60
N LEU A 191 -4.52 -15.20 -5.58
CA LEU A 191 -4.46 -13.74 -5.63
C LEU A 191 -5.15 -13.17 -6.87
N GLU A 192 -4.90 -13.75 -8.04
CA GLU A 192 -5.47 -13.28 -9.30
C GLU A 192 -7.00 -13.39 -9.30
N ASP A 193 -7.54 -14.56 -8.94
CA ASP A 193 -8.99 -14.79 -8.93
C ASP A 193 -9.69 -13.95 -7.86
N LYS A 194 -9.09 -13.81 -6.66
CA LYS A 194 -9.59 -12.91 -5.60
C LYS A 194 -9.66 -11.47 -6.09
N THR A 195 -8.58 -11.00 -6.70
CA THR A 195 -8.48 -9.63 -7.24
C THR A 195 -9.52 -9.39 -8.33
N ARG A 196 -9.69 -10.35 -9.25
CA ARG A 196 -10.69 -10.30 -10.32
C ARG A 196 -12.11 -10.23 -9.76
N HIS A 197 -12.41 -11.04 -8.75
CA HIS A 197 -13.71 -11.05 -8.08
C HIS A 197 -14.02 -9.71 -7.40
N ILE A 198 -13.06 -9.17 -6.64
CA ILE A 198 -13.25 -7.87 -5.96
C ILE A 198 -13.45 -6.75 -6.98
N PHE A 199 -12.70 -6.73 -8.09
CA PHE A 199 -12.90 -5.71 -9.13
C PHE A 199 -14.25 -5.84 -9.83
N ALA A 200 -14.76 -7.05 -10.06
CA ALA A 200 -16.11 -7.22 -10.59
C ALA A 200 -17.19 -6.68 -9.62
N LEU A 201 -17.02 -6.91 -8.32
CA LEU A 201 -17.88 -6.34 -7.28
C LEU A 201 -17.76 -4.80 -7.23
N GLN A 202 -16.54 -4.27 -7.38
CA GLN A 202 -16.28 -2.84 -7.42
C GLN A 202 -17.06 -2.16 -8.56
N GLU A 203 -17.00 -2.72 -9.76
CA GLU A 203 -17.71 -2.19 -10.93
C GLU A 203 -19.23 -2.26 -10.74
N LYS A 204 -19.75 -3.32 -10.12
CA LYS A 204 -21.17 -3.40 -9.76
C LYS A 204 -21.56 -2.26 -8.79
N VAL A 205 -20.81 -2.08 -7.70
CA VAL A 205 -21.11 -1.03 -6.70
C VAL A 205 -21.03 0.36 -7.32
N LYS A 206 -20.01 0.65 -8.13
CA LYS A 206 -19.89 1.93 -8.84
C LYS A 206 -21.08 2.18 -9.78
N LYS A 207 -21.57 1.14 -10.45
CA LYS A 207 -22.74 1.23 -11.34
C LYS A 207 -24.03 1.48 -10.55
N ASP A 208 -24.23 0.77 -9.44
CA ASP A 208 -25.42 0.94 -8.59
C ASP A 208 -25.47 2.37 -7.98
N LEU A 209 -24.30 2.95 -7.70
CA LEU A 209 -24.14 4.26 -7.09
C LEU A 209 -23.78 5.37 -8.09
N LEU A 210 -24.06 5.18 -9.39
CA LEU A 210 -23.63 6.07 -10.46
C LEU A 210 -24.03 7.54 -10.23
N ARG A 211 -25.15 7.78 -9.54
CA ARG A 211 -25.70 9.13 -9.24
C ARG A 211 -24.89 9.92 -8.21
N TYR A 212 -24.07 9.25 -7.40
CA TYR A 212 -23.25 9.90 -6.39
C TYR A 212 -21.89 10.28 -6.96
N ASP A 213 -21.18 11.15 -6.26
CA ASP A 213 -19.78 11.42 -6.55
C ASP A 213 -18.89 10.28 -5.99
N ILE A 214 -18.12 9.65 -6.87
CA ILE A 214 -17.29 8.49 -6.57
C ILE A 214 -15.85 8.87 -6.91
N LEU A 215 -14.99 8.88 -5.89
CA LEU A 215 -13.59 9.22 -6.09
C LEU A 215 -12.91 8.19 -6.99
N GLN A 216 -12.14 8.70 -7.96
CA GLN A 216 -11.36 7.87 -8.88
C GLN A 216 -12.22 6.77 -9.56
N ARG A 217 -13.41 7.15 -10.04
CA ARG A 217 -14.42 6.24 -10.61
C ARG A 217 -13.85 5.21 -11.61
N ASP A 218 -12.94 5.62 -12.47
CA ASP A 218 -12.33 4.77 -13.49
C ASP A 218 -11.04 4.05 -13.03
N SER A 219 -10.75 4.09 -11.73
CA SER A 219 -9.62 3.40 -11.13
C SER A 219 -10.03 2.09 -10.46
N LYS A 220 -9.14 1.10 -10.52
CA LYS A 220 -9.32 -0.16 -9.82
C LYS A 220 -8.88 -0.02 -8.37
N GLY A 221 -9.62 -0.67 -7.48
CA GLY A 221 -9.33 -0.72 -6.05
C GLY A 221 -10.18 -1.77 -5.35
N PHE A 222 -9.86 -2.03 -4.09
CA PHE A 222 -10.60 -2.95 -3.24
C PHE A 222 -11.66 -2.27 -2.37
N ASN A 223 -11.68 -0.95 -2.39
CA ASN A 223 -12.69 -0.12 -1.75
C ASN A 223 -13.34 0.79 -2.79
N VAL A 224 -14.56 1.25 -2.50
CA VAL A 224 -15.22 2.33 -3.24
C VAL A 224 -15.45 3.47 -2.26
N ILE A 225 -14.94 4.66 -2.59
CA ILE A 225 -15.17 5.87 -1.79
C ILE A 225 -16.25 6.70 -2.47
N VAL A 226 -17.34 6.94 -1.74
CA VAL A 226 -18.48 7.72 -2.23
C VAL A 226 -18.65 8.95 -1.36
N MET A 227 -18.58 10.12 -1.97
CA MET A 227 -18.70 11.41 -1.30
C MET A 227 -20.17 11.70 -0.99
N TYR A 228 -20.40 12.47 0.07
CA TYR A 228 -21.73 12.99 0.39
C TYR A 228 -21.64 14.43 0.90
N SER A 229 -22.66 15.22 0.60
CA SER A 229 -22.78 16.62 1.01
C SER A 229 -23.86 16.83 2.07
N THR A 230 -24.83 15.90 2.16
CA THR A 230 -25.97 15.99 3.08
C THR A 230 -26.13 14.73 3.93
N ASP A 231 -26.79 14.87 5.09
CA ASP A 231 -27.11 13.72 5.95
C ASP A 231 -28.05 12.72 5.27
N LYS A 232 -28.95 13.21 4.41
CA LYS A 232 -29.81 12.35 3.59
C LYS A 232 -29.02 11.46 2.64
N GLU A 233 -28.06 12.01 1.91
CA GLU A 233 -27.19 11.22 1.02
C GLU A 233 -26.38 10.20 1.82
N LYS A 234 -25.86 10.60 2.98
CA LYS A 234 -25.18 9.68 3.90
C LYS A 234 -26.10 8.52 4.28
N GLU A 235 -27.31 8.79 4.76
CA GLU A 235 -28.29 7.76 5.15
C GLU A 235 -28.64 6.81 3.99
N GLU A 236 -28.80 7.34 2.78
CA GLU A 236 -29.04 6.52 1.58
C GLU A 236 -27.86 5.60 1.25
N LEU A 237 -26.61 6.09 1.38
CA LEU A 237 -25.40 5.28 1.19
C LEU A 237 -25.28 4.19 2.27
N LEU A 238 -25.54 4.53 3.53
CA LEU A 238 -25.54 3.56 4.64
C LEU A 238 -26.60 2.48 4.44
N ALA A 239 -27.81 2.88 4.02
CA ALA A 239 -28.89 1.96 3.70
C ALA A 239 -28.49 1.02 2.54
N TYR A 240 -27.86 1.55 1.48
CA TYR A 240 -27.33 0.73 0.38
C TYR A 240 -26.35 -0.33 0.89
N CYS A 241 -25.38 0.05 1.74
CA CYS A 241 -24.41 -0.89 2.30
C CYS A 241 -25.10 -1.98 3.14
N VAL A 242 -26.04 -1.60 4.02
CA VAL A 242 -26.78 -2.56 4.86
C VAL A 242 -27.60 -3.53 4.01
N SER A 243 -28.37 -3.01 3.03
CA SER A 243 -29.20 -3.84 2.15
C SER A 243 -28.37 -4.80 1.29
N ASN A 244 -27.16 -4.42 0.90
CA ASN A 244 -26.25 -5.26 0.12
C ASN A 244 -25.25 -6.05 0.99
N LYS A 245 -25.35 -5.98 2.32
CA LYS A 245 -24.43 -6.63 3.27
C LYS A 245 -22.96 -6.29 3.04
N LEU A 246 -22.69 -5.04 2.68
CA LEU A 246 -21.35 -4.52 2.46
C LEU A 246 -20.83 -3.87 3.74
N GLU A 247 -19.62 -4.25 4.17
CA GLU A 247 -18.93 -3.51 5.21
C GLU A 247 -18.57 -2.10 4.71
N TYR A 248 -18.56 -1.15 5.64
CA TYR A 248 -18.21 0.23 5.33
C TYR A 248 -17.56 0.92 6.52
N THR A 249 -16.98 2.08 6.25
CA THR A 249 -16.44 2.96 7.26
C THR A 249 -16.68 4.40 6.87
N GLU A 250 -17.13 5.20 7.81
CA GLU A 250 -17.31 6.65 7.62
C GLU A 250 -15.96 7.38 7.68
N CYS A 251 -15.78 8.32 6.74
CA CYS A 251 -14.67 9.27 6.67
C CYS A 251 -15.10 10.63 7.26
N PRO A 252 -14.16 11.46 7.77
CA PRO A 252 -12.72 11.48 7.49
C PRO A 252 -11.91 10.39 8.20
N ARG A 253 -11.01 9.73 7.47
CA ARG A 253 -10.00 8.83 8.02
C ARG A 253 -8.71 8.93 7.22
N TYR A 254 -7.59 9.22 7.88
CA TYR A 254 -6.27 9.32 7.25
C TYR A 254 -5.92 8.11 6.37
N ILE A 255 -6.26 6.89 6.80
CA ILE A 255 -5.99 5.65 6.05
C ILE A 255 -6.97 5.42 4.89
N ARG A 256 -7.85 6.38 4.60
CA ARG A 256 -8.81 6.43 3.49
C ARG A 256 -8.70 7.83 2.88
N VAL A 257 -9.70 8.68 3.09
CA VAL A 257 -9.74 10.09 2.68
C VAL A 257 -10.16 10.97 3.86
N LEU A 258 -9.79 12.24 3.83
CA LEU A 258 -10.06 13.24 4.87
C LEU A 258 -11.32 14.08 4.60
N ASP A 259 -12.12 13.65 3.64
CA ASP A 259 -13.38 14.28 3.25
C ASP A 259 -14.60 13.53 3.81
N LYS A 260 -15.77 14.17 3.69
CA LYS A 260 -17.07 13.56 3.99
C LYS A 260 -17.39 12.49 2.95
N ALA A 261 -17.17 11.23 3.34
CA ALA A 261 -17.36 10.10 2.46
C ALA A 261 -17.71 8.82 3.22
N ILE A 262 -18.27 7.85 2.50
CA ILE A 262 -18.39 6.46 2.93
C ILE A 262 -17.38 5.62 2.15
N SER A 263 -16.48 4.94 2.87
CA SER A 263 -15.58 3.93 2.32
C SER A 263 -16.26 2.57 2.39
N ILE A 264 -16.68 2.02 1.25
CA ILE A 264 -17.28 0.69 1.13
C ILE A 264 -16.14 -0.33 0.98
N GLU A 265 -16.02 -1.26 1.92
CA GLU A 265 -14.86 -2.15 2.08
C GLU A 265 -15.11 -3.51 1.41
N LEU A 266 -14.87 -3.63 0.09
CA LEU A 266 -15.28 -4.81 -0.70
C LEU A 266 -14.40 -6.06 -0.51
N LYS A 267 -13.27 -5.91 0.19
CA LYS A 267 -12.33 -6.99 0.54
C LYS A 267 -12.65 -7.65 1.89
N ARG A 268 -13.77 -7.29 2.51
CA ARG A 268 -14.19 -7.78 3.82
C ARG A 268 -15.46 -8.62 3.71
#